data_AF-A0A561E3E7-F1
#
_entry.id   AF-A0A561E3E7-F1
#
_cell.length_a   1.000
_cell.length_b   1.000
_cell.length_c   1.000
_cell.angle_alpha   90.00
_cell.angle_beta   90.00
_cell.angle_gamma   90.00
#
_symmetry.space_group_name_H-M   'P 1'
#
loop_
_entity.id
_entity.type
_entity.pdbx_description
1 polymer ?
#
loop_
_entity_poly.entity_id
_entity_poly.type
_entity_poly.pdbx_seq_one_letter_code
_entity_poly.pdbx_strand_id
1 'polypeptide(L)'
;MPTTVVLAGGRSSRFGDDKTRALLRERPLLDQALDGLPETSRIIVVGEPRDTDRTVEWVRESPSFSGPLAALAAALPLITDDEFALIAADMPYAATALPELRLTLRSGPADAVVATDADGRRQPLLAAYRTAAARRGMPTDPTDQPMRALLQQLTVTTLPVEDSAVWDVDTVEDLHAMERRQREADLVTYYDAEATDRRDHPLPEQRIDHRDAFITVLHAEGRERVLEVGTGPGRDAIGFRDAGFQLRGVDLAPASVAVCRTAGLDVQVASALELPFATGSFDAAYTASTLLHVADADLPTALGEIVRVVTPGAPVAIGLWGAPQSRTEHWGGGHYGPARFFALRSDEVLRDAVTKHGRIERFETWPATDGTDLHYQWLVLRTPRD
;
A
#
# COMPACT_ATOMS: atom_id res chain seq x y z
N MET A 1 -29.62 5.71 -12.73
CA MET A 1 -28.70 4.87 -11.94
C MET A 1 -27.64 4.39 -12.91
N PRO A 2 -26.35 4.73 -12.75
CA PRO A 2 -25.34 4.29 -13.70
C PRO A 2 -25.19 2.77 -13.63
N THR A 3 -25.29 2.07 -14.77
CA THR A 3 -25.03 0.63 -14.84
C THR A 3 -23.53 0.36 -14.87
N THR A 4 -23.05 -0.50 -13.98
CA THR A 4 -21.68 -1.01 -13.97
C THR A 4 -21.68 -2.52 -14.11
N VAL A 5 -20.88 -3.02 -15.05
CA VAL A 5 -20.60 -4.43 -15.27
C VAL A 5 -19.31 -4.78 -14.55
N VAL A 6 -19.35 -5.83 -13.72
CA VAL A 6 -18.19 -6.34 -12.98
C VAL A 6 -17.87 -7.74 -13.50
N LEU A 7 -16.69 -7.95 -14.05
CA LEU A 7 -16.26 -9.28 -14.49
C LEU A 7 -15.61 -10.01 -13.32
N ALA A 8 -16.27 -11.05 -12.81
CA ALA A 8 -15.84 -11.86 -11.68
C ALA A 8 -15.48 -13.30 -12.09
N GLY A 9 -15.14 -13.51 -13.36
CA GLY A 9 -14.82 -14.82 -13.94
C GLY A 9 -13.34 -14.95 -14.33
N GLY A 10 -12.77 -16.14 -14.10
CA GLY A 10 -11.42 -16.50 -14.52
C GLY A 10 -11.02 -17.91 -14.05
N ARG A 11 -10.16 -18.61 -14.79
CA ARG A 11 -9.56 -19.86 -14.30
C ARG A 11 -8.45 -19.53 -13.30
N SER A 12 -8.70 -19.77 -12.03
CA SER A 12 -7.67 -19.68 -11.00
C SER A 12 -6.85 -20.97 -10.94
N SER A 13 -5.88 -21.14 -11.86
CA SER A 13 -4.93 -22.26 -11.78
C SER A 13 -3.79 -22.00 -10.80
N ARG A 14 -3.66 -20.77 -10.27
CA ARG A 14 -2.53 -20.31 -9.45
C ARG A 14 -2.84 -20.06 -7.96
N PHE A 15 -4.11 -19.85 -7.58
CA PHE A 15 -4.52 -19.75 -6.16
C PHE A 15 -5.06 -21.06 -5.57
N GLY A 16 -5.06 -22.16 -6.31
CA GLY A 16 -5.60 -23.45 -5.84
C GLY A 16 -7.14 -23.51 -5.75
N ASP A 17 -7.82 -22.36 -5.63
CA ASP A 17 -9.27 -22.14 -5.72
C ASP A 17 -9.57 -20.73 -6.29
N ASP A 18 -10.85 -20.43 -6.56
CA ASP A 18 -11.34 -19.19 -7.21
C ASP A 18 -10.67 -17.89 -6.69
N LYS A 19 -9.93 -17.23 -7.57
CA LYS A 19 -9.11 -16.01 -7.38
C LYS A 19 -9.90 -14.85 -6.75
N THR A 20 -11.19 -14.77 -7.04
CA THR A 20 -12.09 -13.73 -6.52
C THR A 20 -12.48 -13.94 -5.04
N ARG A 21 -12.09 -15.07 -4.44
CA ARG A 21 -12.19 -15.33 -2.98
C ARG A 21 -10.95 -14.90 -2.20
N ALA A 22 -9.90 -14.42 -2.87
CA ALA A 22 -8.76 -13.82 -2.18
C ALA A 22 -9.26 -12.70 -1.28
N LEU A 23 -8.76 -12.68 -0.04
CA LEU A 23 -9.21 -11.75 0.98
C LEU A 23 -8.25 -10.55 1.02
N LEU A 24 -8.76 -9.37 0.70
CA LEU A 24 -8.10 -8.09 0.97
C LEU A 24 -8.80 -7.47 2.19
N ARG A 25 -8.06 -7.21 3.27
CA ARG A 25 -8.63 -6.76 4.57
C ARG A 25 -9.70 -7.72 5.09
N GLU A 26 -9.45 -9.03 5.00
CA GLU A 26 -10.38 -10.09 5.42
C GLU A 26 -11.70 -10.13 4.62
N ARG A 27 -11.82 -9.34 3.53
CA ARG A 27 -13.00 -9.28 2.67
C ARG A 27 -12.68 -9.73 1.25
N PRO A 28 -13.60 -10.42 0.56
CA PRO A 28 -13.38 -10.84 -0.83
C PRO A 28 -13.09 -9.64 -1.75
N LEU A 29 -12.17 -9.82 -2.71
CA LEU A 29 -11.86 -8.78 -3.72
C LEU A 29 -13.11 -8.29 -4.47
N LEU A 30 -14.05 -9.19 -4.75
CA LEU A 30 -15.33 -8.82 -5.37
C LEU A 30 -16.08 -7.81 -4.50
N ASP A 31 -16.24 -8.05 -3.20
CA ASP A 31 -16.96 -7.12 -2.32
C ASP A 31 -16.23 -5.77 -2.19
N GLN A 32 -14.89 -5.76 -2.22
CA GLN A 32 -14.13 -4.51 -2.26
C GLN A 32 -14.42 -3.71 -3.54
N ALA A 33 -14.40 -4.36 -4.70
CA ALA A 33 -14.72 -3.71 -5.97
C ALA A 33 -16.18 -3.21 -6.02
N LEU A 34 -17.11 -3.94 -5.41
CA LEU A 34 -18.52 -3.58 -5.34
C LEU A 34 -18.78 -2.39 -4.40
N ASP A 35 -18.08 -2.31 -3.26
CA ASP A 35 -18.24 -1.25 -2.28
C ASP A 35 -17.77 0.11 -2.78
N GLY A 36 -16.74 0.12 -3.64
CA GLY A 36 -16.29 1.35 -4.28
C GLY A 36 -17.36 1.97 -5.21
N LEU A 37 -18.38 1.21 -5.61
CA LEU A 37 -19.42 1.71 -6.51
C LEU A 37 -20.46 2.56 -5.76
N PRO A 38 -20.93 3.67 -6.37
CA PRO A 38 -22.01 4.49 -5.80
C PRO A 38 -23.22 3.63 -5.39
N GLU A 39 -23.86 3.93 -4.26
CA GLU A 39 -25.05 3.19 -3.77
C GLU A 39 -26.18 3.13 -4.80
N THR A 40 -26.28 4.15 -5.65
CA THR A 40 -27.28 4.24 -6.72
C THR A 40 -26.92 3.44 -7.98
N SER A 41 -25.84 2.67 -7.99
CA SER A 41 -25.42 1.91 -9.17
C SER A 41 -26.30 0.68 -9.37
N ARG A 42 -26.71 0.44 -10.62
CA ARG A 42 -27.19 -0.89 -11.02
C ARG A 42 -25.97 -1.74 -11.34
N ILE A 43 -25.83 -2.89 -10.68
CA ILE A 43 -24.62 -3.70 -10.78
C ILE A 43 -24.96 -5.03 -11.43
N ILE A 44 -24.27 -5.34 -12.53
CA ILE A 44 -24.35 -6.64 -13.21
C ILE A 44 -23.01 -7.35 -13.02
N VAL A 45 -22.99 -8.49 -12.34
CA VAL A 45 -21.78 -9.28 -12.12
C VAL A 45 -21.79 -10.47 -13.07
N VAL A 46 -20.70 -10.64 -13.82
CA VAL A 46 -20.52 -11.77 -14.74
C VAL A 46 -19.62 -12.81 -14.11
N GLY A 47 -20.14 -14.00 -13.83
CA GLY A 47 -19.38 -15.08 -13.22
C GLY A 47 -20.26 -16.10 -12.50
N GLU A 48 -19.63 -16.88 -11.62
CA GLU A 48 -20.35 -17.83 -10.78
C GLU A 48 -21.07 -17.11 -9.62
N PRO A 49 -22.40 -17.27 -9.47
CA PRO A 49 -23.15 -16.61 -8.40
C PRO A 49 -22.67 -17.00 -7.01
N ARG A 50 -22.60 -16.01 -6.12
CA ARG A 50 -22.22 -16.15 -4.71
C ARG A 50 -22.84 -15.03 -3.88
N ASP A 51 -22.76 -15.16 -2.56
CA ASP A 51 -23.16 -14.10 -1.63
C ASP A 51 -22.21 -12.90 -1.72
N THR A 52 -22.78 -11.70 -1.71
CA THR A 52 -22.07 -10.41 -1.76
C THR A 52 -22.73 -9.42 -0.81
N ASP A 53 -21.95 -8.47 -0.30
CA ASP A 53 -22.47 -7.44 0.62
C ASP A 53 -23.44 -6.47 -0.06
N ARG A 54 -23.28 -6.31 -1.38
CA ARG A 54 -24.13 -5.48 -2.24
C ARG A 54 -25.14 -6.34 -3.00
N THR A 55 -26.33 -5.80 -3.24
CA THR A 55 -27.29 -6.42 -4.17
C THR A 55 -26.80 -6.29 -5.61
N VAL A 56 -26.71 -7.41 -6.32
CA VAL A 56 -26.22 -7.48 -7.71
C VAL A 56 -27.10 -8.37 -8.59
N GLU A 57 -27.09 -8.13 -9.90
CA GLU A 57 -27.69 -8.99 -10.91
C GLU A 57 -26.62 -9.92 -11.49
N TRP A 58 -26.77 -11.23 -11.32
CA TRP A 58 -25.81 -12.22 -11.81
C TRP A 58 -26.11 -12.68 -13.23
N VAL A 59 -25.08 -12.78 -14.05
CA VAL A 59 -25.11 -13.41 -15.37
C VAL A 59 -23.86 -14.25 -15.58
N ARG A 60 -23.91 -15.24 -16.48
CA ARG A 60 -22.78 -16.10 -16.80
C ARG A 60 -22.66 -16.27 -18.30
N GLU A 61 -21.43 -16.20 -18.81
CA GLU A 61 -21.14 -16.51 -20.20
C GLU A 61 -21.29 -18.01 -20.50
N SER A 62 -21.55 -18.32 -21.77
CA SER A 62 -21.67 -19.68 -22.26
C SER A 62 -20.84 -19.84 -23.54
N PRO A 63 -19.90 -20.80 -23.60
CA PRO A 63 -19.44 -21.68 -22.52
C PRO A 63 -18.82 -20.93 -21.33
N SER A 64 -18.76 -21.55 -20.15
CA SER A 64 -18.10 -20.93 -19.00
C SER A 64 -16.60 -20.79 -19.23
N PHE A 65 -16.01 -19.72 -18.71
CA PHE A 65 -14.58 -19.42 -18.85
C PHE A 65 -14.15 -19.06 -20.28
N SER A 66 -15.06 -18.56 -21.11
CA SER A 66 -14.79 -18.15 -22.50
C SER A 66 -14.18 -16.75 -22.66
N GLY A 67 -13.48 -16.27 -21.63
CA GLY A 67 -12.75 -15.00 -21.65
C GLY A 67 -13.60 -13.74 -21.41
N PRO A 68 -12.95 -12.58 -21.26
CA PRO A 68 -13.59 -11.34 -20.83
C PRO A 68 -14.57 -10.76 -21.87
N LEU A 69 -14.33 -10.98 -23.17
CA LEU A 69 -15.25 -10.48 -24.18
C LEU A 69 -16.56 -11.26 -24.21
N ALA A 70 -16.51 -12.58 -24.04
CA ALA A 70 -17.71 -13.42 -23.89
C ALA A 70 -18.48 -13.06 -22.61
N ALA A 71 -17.78 -12.76 -21.52
CA ALA A 71 -18.38 -12.27 -20.29
C ALA A 71 -19.14 -10.95 -20.51
N LEU A 72 -18.52 -9.96 -21.16
CA LEU A 72 -19.21 -8.71 -21.52
C LEU A 72 -20.40 -8.97 -22.46
N ALA A 73 -20.26 -9.87 -23.44
CA ALA A 73 -21.33 -10.21 -24.36
C ALA A 73 -22.55 -10.82 -23.64
N ALA A 74 -22.34 -11.58 -22.57
CA ALA A 74 -23.42 -12.13 -21.74
C ALA A 74 -24.17 -11.04 -20.94
N ALA A 75 -23.47 -10.00 -20.47
CA ALA A 75 -24.08 -8.89 -19.73
C ALA A 75 -24.80 -7.87 -20.63
N LEU A 76 -24.31 -7.64 -21.85
CA LEU A 76 -24.74 -6.56 -22.74
C LEU A 76 -26.27 -6.52 -23.05
N PRO A 77 -26.99 -7.65 -23.13
CA PRO A 77 -28.45 -7.67 -23.26
C PRO A 77 -29.21 -7.10 -22.05
N LEU A 78 -28.62 -7.16 -20.84
CA LEU A 78 -29.24 -6.70 -19.59
C LEU A 78 -29.10 -5.19 -19.39
N ILE A 79 -28.15 -4.57 -20.09
CA ILE A 79 -27.84 -3.13 -20.00
C ILE A 79 -28.89 -2.33 -20.76
N THR A 80 -29.61 -1.46 -20.04
CA THR A 80 -30.66 -0.61 -20.61
C THR A 80 -30.26 0.85 -20.73
N ASP A 81 -29.24 1.29 -20.00
CA ASP A 81 -28.73 2.66 -20.06
C ASP A 81 -27.96 2.93 -21.36
N ASP A 82 -27.89 4.20 -21.75
CA ASP A 82 -27.13 4.65 -22.94
C ASP A 82 -25.62 4.40 -22.84
N GLU A 83 -25.12 4.29 -21.61
CA GLU A 83 -23.74 3.99 -21.28
C GLU A 83 -23.62 3.05 -20.08
N PHE A 84 -22.50 2.34 -20.01
CA PHE A 84 -22.14 1.53 -18.84
C PHE A 84 -20.64 1.63 -18.56
N ALA A 85 -20.26 1.32 -17.32
CA ALA A 85 -18.87 1.12 -16.95
C ALA A 85 -18.55 -0.37 -16.87
N LEU A 86 -17.31 -0.74 -17.10
CA LEU A 86 -16.77 -2.09 -16.96
C LEU A 86 -15.58 -2.04 -16.01
N ILE A 87 -15.61 -2.90 -14.99
CA ILE A 87 -14.49 -3.17 -14.08
C ILE A 87 -14.23 -4.68 -13.98
N ALA A 88 -13.00 -5.09 -13.68
CA ALA A 88 -12.71 -6.46 -13.26
C ALA A 88 -12.74 -6.58 -11.74
N ALA A 89 -13.17 -7.72 -11.22
CA ALA A 89 -13.29 -7.96 -9.78
C ALA A 89 -11.93 -8.09 -9.07
N ASP A 90 -10.84 -8.32 -9.81
CA ASP A 90 -9.48 -8.34 -9.28
C ASP A 90 -8.84 -6.95 -9.20
N MET A 91 -9.53 -5.90 -9.64
CA MET A 91 -9.14 -4.49 -9.45
C MET A 91 -10.02 -3.82 -8.36
N PRO A 92 -9.69 -3.98 -7.07
CA PRO A 92 -10.57 -3.56 -5.97
C PRO A 92 -10.81 -2.04 -5.91
N TYR A 93 -9.90 -1.23 -6.44
CA TYR A 93 -10.00 0.23 -6.43
C TYR A 93 -10.45 0.83 -7.77
N ALA A 94 -10.78 0.00 -8.76
CA ALA A 94 -11.22 0.44 -10.10
C ALA A 94 -12.37 1.44 -10.09
N ALA A 95 -13.24 1.36 -9.07
CA ALA A 95 -14.39 2.24 -8.94
C ALA A 95 -14.03 3.74 -8.82
N THR A 96 -12.84 4.08 -8.28
CA THR A 96 -12.42 5.48 -8.09
C THR A 96 -12.27 6.24 -9.41
N ALA A 97 -11.92 5.55 -10.49
CA ALA A 97 -11.76 6.14 -11.81
C ALA A 97 -13.08 6.31 -12.60
N LEU A 98 -14.16 5.63 -12.20
CA LEU A 98 -15.40 5.60 -12.98
C LEU A 98 -16.08 6.97 -13.19
N PRO A 99 -16.11 7.89 -12.21
CA PRO A 99 -16.69 9.22 -12.41
C PRO A 99 -16.04 9.99 -13.56
N GLU A 100 -14.72 9.99 -13.65
CA GLU A 100 -13.98 10.71 -14.69
C GLU A 100 -14.06 10.02 -16.05
N LEU A 101 -14.01 8.68 -16.08
CA LEU A 101 -14.20 7.91 -17.32
C LEU A 101 -15.57 8.21 -17.96
N ARG A 102 -16.63 8.24 -17.15
CA ARG A 102 -17.99 8.58 -17.60
C ARG A 102 -18.10 10.04 -18.03
N LEU A 103 -17.54 10.96 -17.25
CA LEU A 103 -17.54 12.38 -17.60
C LEU A 103 -16.87 12.61 -18.97
N THR A 104 -15.72 11.98 -19.17
CA THR A 104 -14.96 12.05 -20.44
C THR A 104 -15.77 11.46 -21.59
N LEU A 105 -16.43 10.30 -21.38
CA LEU A 105 -17.26 9.66 -22.39
C LEU A 105 -18.43 10.56 -22.81
N ARG A 106 -19.12 11.17 -21.85
CA ARG A 106 -20.27 12.06 -22.10
C ARG A 106 -19.88 13.35 -22.79
N SER A 107 -18.68 13.86 -22.50
CA SER A 107 -18.18 15.12 -23.03
C SER A 107 -17.58 14.99 -24.44
N GLY A 108 -17.33 13.77 -24.91
CA GLY A 108 -16.65 13.51 -26.18
C GLY A 108 -17.47 12.66 -27.17
N PRO A 109 -17.05 12.61 -28.44
CA PRO A 109 -17.69 11.78 -29.46
C PRO A 109 -17.28 10.30 -29.40
N ALA A 110 -16.39 9.92 -28.47
CA ALA A 110 -15.85 8.57 -28.37
C ALA A 110 -16.95 7.53 -28.07
N ASP A 111 -16.76 6.33 -28.59
CA ASP A 111 -17.58 5.16 -28.31
C ASP A 111 -17.20 4.51 -26.98
N ALA A 112 -15.93 4.65 -26.58
CA ALA A 112 -15.41 4.17 -25.30
C ALA A 112 -14.30 5.09 -24.76
N VAL A 113 -14.21 5.18 -23.43
CA VAL A 113 -13.07 5.76 -22.71
C VAL A 113 -12.42 4.65 -21.90
N VAL A 114 -11.14 4.41 -22.16
CA VAL A 114 -10.35 3.32 -21.53
C VAL A 114 -9.28 3.93 -20.64
N ALA A 115 -9.19 3.48 -19.38
CA ALA A 115 -8.15 3.93 -18.48
C ALA A 115 -6.75 3.55 -18.98
N THR A 116 -5.75 4.36 -18.64
CA THR A 116 -4.33 4.05 -18.84
C THR A 116 -3.57 4.20 -17.54
N ASP A 117 -2.62 3.30 -17.31
CA ASP A 117 -1.66 3.40 -16.21
C ASP A 117 -0.60 4.49 -16.45
N ALA A 118 0.34 4.65 -15.51
CA ALA A 118 1.42 5.64 -15.58
C ALA A 118 2.34 5.46 -16.81
N ASP A 119 2.45 4.23 -17.33
CA ASP A 119 3.23 3.89 -18.53
C ASP A 119 2.42 4.10 -19.83
N GLY A 120 1.16 4.53 -19.73
CA GLY A 120 0.25 4.75 -20.85
C GLY A 120 -0.35 3.47 -21.42
N ARG A 121 -0.20 2.32 -20.74
CA ARG A 121 -0.80 1.06 -21.17
C ARG A 121 -2.29 1.08 -20.86
N ARG A 122 -3.08 0.70 -21.87
CA ARG A 122 -4.54 0.65 -21.80
C ARG A 122 -5.00 -0.50 -20.90
N GLN A 123 -6.04 -0.23 -20.11
CA GLN A 123 -6.73 -1.18 -19.24
C GLN A 123 -8.16 -1.44 -19.76
N PRO A 124 -8.37 -2.38 -20.69
CA PRO A 124 -9.68 -2.59 -21.34
C PRO A 124 -10.81 -2.99 -20.39
N LEU A 125 -10.44 -3.53 -19.23
CA LEU A 125 -11.34 -3.93 -18.16
C LEU A 125 -11.59 -2.80 -17.15
N LEU A 126 -11.05 -1.61 -17.35
CA LEU A 126 -11.38 -0.39 -16.61
C LEU A 126 -11.77 0.70 -17.61
N ALA A 127 -13.06 0.74 -17.96
CA ALA A 127 -13.53 1.57 -19.07
C ALA A 127 -14.99 1.95 -18.95
N ALA A 128 -15.38 3.02 -19.66
CA ALA A 128 -16.77 3.40 -19.89
C ALA A 128 -17.10 3.28 -21.39
N TYR A 129 -18.27 2.72 -21.71
CA TYR A 129 -18.70 2.43 -23.08
C TYR A 129 -20.07 3.04 -23.36
N ARG A 130 -20.27 3.52 -24.59
CA ARG A 130 -21.61 3.74 -25.14
C ARG A 130 -22.24 2.40 -25.46
N THR A 131 -23.40 2.10 -24.87
CA THR A 131 -24.08 0.81 -24.99
C THR A 131 -24.36 0.45 -26.45
N ALA A 132 -24.86 1.41 -27.23
CA ALA A 132 -25.15 1.21 -28.65
C ALA A 132 -23.89 0.89 -29.48
N ALA A 133 -22.76 1.51 -29.15
CA ALA A 133 -21.50 1.26 -29.86
C ALA A 133 -20.92 -0.11 -29.49
N ALA A 134 -20.91 -0.47 -28.20
CA ALA A 134 -20.50 -1.79 -27.75
C ALA A 134 -21.33 -2.91 -28.41
N ARG A 135 -22.65 -2.71 -28.57
CA ARG A 135 -23.52 -3.67 -29.28
C ARG A 135 -23.19 -3.81 -30.76
N ARG A 136 -22.91 -2.70 -31.45
CA ARG A 136 -22.54 -2.73 -32.88
C ARG A 136 -21.15 -3.34 -33.10
N GLY A 137 -20.21 -3.06 -32.20
CA GLY A 137 -18.83 -3.53 -32.29
C GLY A 137 -18.61 -4.94 -31.76
N MET A 138 -19.59 -5.55 -31.11
CA MET A 138 -19.47 -6.90 -30.57
C MET A 138 -19.29 -7.92 -31.72
N PRO A 139 -18.22 -8.72 -31.71
CA PRO A 139 -18.05 -9.79 -32.70
C PRO A 139 -19.20 -10.79 -32.66
N THR A 140 -19.47 -11.45 -33.80
CA THR A 140 -20.48 -12.51 -33.87
C THR A 140 -20.17 -13.68 -32.94
N ASP A 141 -18.89 -13.98 -32.75
CA ASP A 141 -18.41 -14.99 -31.80
C ASP A 141 -17.39 -14.37 -30.84
N PRO A 142 -17.79 -13.98 -29.61
CA PRO A 142 -16.89 -13.38 -28.63
C PRO A 142 -16.06 -14.41 -27.84
N THR A 143 -16.24 -15.71 -28.07
CA THR A 143 -15.60 -16.77 -27.29
C THR A 143 -14.07 -16.74 -27.44
N ASP A 144 -13.39 -16.80 -26.29
CA ASP A 144 -11.93 -16.78 -26.15
C ASP A 144 -11.24 -15.55 -26.77
N GLN A 145 -12.01 -14.50 -27.06
CA GLN A 145 -11.47 -13.26 -27.61
C GLN A 145 -11.08 -12.28 -26.50
N PRO A 146 -9.97 -11.52 -26.69
CA PRO A 146 -9.61 -10.46 -25.78
C PRO A 146 -10.52 -9.24 -25.99
N MET A 147 -10.68 -8.41 -24.95
CA MET A 147 -11.38 -7.12 -25.06
C MET A 147 -10.85 -6.20 -26.17
N ARG A 148 -9.58 -6.36 -26.57
CA ARG A 148 -8.98 -5.64 -27.69
C ARG A 148 -9.75 -5.83 -29.01
N ALA A 149 -10.38 -6.99 -29.23
CA ALA A 149 -11.14 -7.26 -30.44
C ALA A 149 -12.36 -6.32 -30.57
N LEU A 150 -13.05 -6.07 -29.46
CA LEU A 150 -14.11 -5.05 -29.40
C LEU A 150 -13.54 -3.64 -29.58
N LEU A 151 -12.48 -3.29 -28.84
CA LEU A 151 -11.90 -1.95 -28.90
C LEU A 151 -11.42 -1.53 -30.30
N GLN A 152 -11.01 -2.49 -31.14
CA GLN A 152 -10.64 -2.24 -32.53
C GLN A 152 -11.83 -1.81 -33.41
N GLN A 153 -13.07 -2.09 -32.99
CA GLN A 153 -14.29 -1.69 -33.69
C GLN A 153 -14.87 -0.36 -33.20
N LEU A 154 -14.23 0.27 -32.21
CA LEU A 154 -14.74 1.45 -31.51
C LEU A 154 -13.82 2.66 -31.70
N THR A 155 -14.40 3.86 -31.66
CA THR A 155 -13.65 5.10 -31.48
C THR A 155 -13.27 5.24 -30.01
N VAL A 156 -12.01 4.96 -29.68
CA VAL A 156 -11.53 4.91 -28.28
C VAL A 156 -10.75 6.18 -27.91
N THR A 157 -11.13 6.80 -26.80
CA THR A 157 -10.31 7.78 -26.08
C THR A 157 -9.66 7.11 -24.87
N THR A 158 -8.44 7.52 -24.52
CA THR A 158 -7.76 7.03 -23.32
C THR A 158 -7.72 8.12 -22.24
N LEU A 159 -7.79 7.72 -20.98
CA LEU A 159 -7.71 8.62 -19.83
C LEU A 159 -6.68 8.08 -18.83
N PRO A 160 -5.59 8.81 -18.53
CA PRO A 160 -4.72 8.48 -17.41
C PRO A 160 -5.50 8.55 -16.10
N VAL A 161 -5.32 7.55 -15.25
CA VAL A 161 -5.99 7.45 -13.94
C VAL A 161 -4.95 7.35 -12.82
N GLU A 162 -5.40 7.49 -11.57
CA GLU A 162 -4.55 7.19 -10.41
C GLU A 162 -4.03 5.76 -10.47
N ASP A 163 -2.76 5.56 -10.11
CA ASP A 163 -2.09 4.26 -10.19
C ASP A 163 -2.82 3.17 -9.39
N SER A 164 -3.38 3.53 -8.25
CA SER A 164 -4.18 2.62 -7.41
C SER A 164 -5.41 2.05 -8.13
N ALA A 165 -6.02 2.80 -9.03
CA ALA A 165 -7.25 2.39 -9.73
C ALA A 165 -7.03 1.21 -10.69
N VAL A 166 -5.77 1.00 -11.13
CA VAL A 166 -5.40 -0.05 -12.10
C VAL A 166 -4.70 -1.24 -11.46
N TRP A 167 -4.50 -1.24 -10.14
CA TRP A 167 -3.90 -2.38 -9.45
C TRP A 167 -4.81 -3.60 -9.53
N ASP A 168 -4.27 -4.70 -10.06
CA ASP A 168 -4.90 -6.00 -10.10
C ASP A 168 -4.18 -7.01 -9.19
N VAL A 169 -4.94 -7.97 -8.67
CA VAL A 169 -4.39 -9.06 -7.86
C VAL A 169 -4.38 -10.33 -8.69
N ASP A 170 -3.25 -10.70 -9.31
CA ASP A 170 -3.10 -11.92 -10.11
C ASP A 170 -2.59 -13.13 -9.33
N THR A 171 -1.86 -12.88 -8.24
CA THR A 171 -1.15 -13.86 -7.41
C THR A 171 -1.21 -13.50 -5.92
N VAL A 172 -0.79 -14.43 -5.05
CA VAL A 172 -0.69 -14.18 -3.60
C VAL A 172 0.35 -13.08 -3.34
N GLU A 173 1.42 -13.04 -4.13
CA GLU A 173 2.43 -12.01 -4.11
C GLU A 173 1.85 -10.63 -4.45
N ASP A 174 0.95 -10.55 -5.45
CA ASP A 174 0.26 -9.30 -5.80
C ASP A 174 -0.66 -8.83 -4.67
N LEU A 175 -1.34 -9.77 -4.00
CA LEU A 175 -2.17 -9.45 -2.84
C LEU A 175 -1.33 -8.85 -1.71
N HIS A 176 -0.21 -9.48 -1.36
CA HIS A 176 0.70 -8.97 -0.33
C HIS A 176 1.30 -7.61 -0.71
N ALA A 177 1.67 -7.41 -1.97
CA ALA A 177 2.17 -6.13 -2.46
C ALA A 177 1.10 -5.05 -2.39
N MET A 178 -0.15 -5.35 -2.73
CA MET A 178 -1.25 -4.40 -2.64
C MET A 178 -1.61 -4.06 -1.20
N GLU A 179 -1.67 -5.04 -0.31
CA GLU A 179 -1.87 -4.81 1.12
C GLU A 179 -0.77 -3.92 1.71
N ARG A 180 0.49 -4.14 1.29
CA ARG A 180 1.62 -3.29 1.67
C ARG A 180 1.44 -1.86 1.19
N ARG A 181 1.16 -1.64 -0.09
CA ARG A 181 0.96 -0.30 -0.66
C ARG A 181 -0.20 0.44 0.02
N GLN A 182 -1.29 -0.26 0.31
CA GLN A 182 -2.41 0.33 1.04
C GLN A 182 -2.01 0.74 2.46
N ARG A 183 -1.30 -0.12 3.20
CA ARG A 183 -0.80 0.24 4.54
C ARG A 183 0.07 1.49 4.48
N GLU A 184 0.97 1.57 3.51
CA GLU A 184 1.81 2.76 3.29
C GLU A 184 0.96 4.00 2.96
N ALA A 185 -0.02 3.90 2.07
CA ALA A 185 -0.91 5.01 1.73
C ALA A 185 -1.73 5.51 2.93
N ASP A 186 -2.24 4.60 3.77
CA ASP A 186 -2.96 4.93 4.99
C ASP A 186 -2.05 5.67 5.99
N LEU A 187 -0.80 5.21 6.13
CA LEU A 187 0.21 5.85 6.99
C LEU A 187 0.61 7.24 6.46
N VAL A 188 0.80 7.39 5.15
CA VAL A 188 1.09 8.69 4.51
C VAL A 188 -0.04 9.66 4.82
N THR A 189 -1.29 9.27 4.55
CA THR A 189 -2.46 10.12 4.79
C THR A 189 -2.53 10.57 6.25
N TYR A 190 -2.36 9.62 7.18
CA TYR A 190 -2.40 9.92 8.61
C TYR A 190 -1.27 10.86 9.04
N TYR A 191 -0.03 10.54 8.69
CA TYR A 191 1.13 11.29 9.15
C TYR A 191 1.34 12.61 8.42
N ASP A 192 0.79 12.77 7.21
CA ASP A 192 0.72 14.08 6.56
C ASP A 192 -0.19 15.03 7.33
N ALA A 193 -1.37 14.54 7.75
CA ALA A 193 -2.32 15.33 8.53
C ALA A 193 -1.80 15.62 9.95
N GLU A 194 -1.06 14.70 10.58
CA GLU A 194 -0.52 14.85 11.94
C GLU A 194 0.80 15.64 12.01
N ALA A 195 1.51 15.83 10.88
CA ALA A 195 2.93 16.24 10.86
C ALA A 195 3.24 17.47 11.74
N THR A 196 2.40 18.51 11.67
CA THR A 196 2.62 19.76 12.42
C THR A 196 2.38 19.55 13.92
N ASP A 197 1.29 18.90 14.30
CA ASP A 197 0.95 18.67 15.71
C ASP A 197 1.98 17.72 16.37
N ARG A 198 2.43 16.71 15.61
CA ARG A 198 3.45 15.76 16.06
C ARG A 198 4.82 16.40 16.26
N ARG A 199 5.16 17.44 15.48
CA ARG A 199 6.41 18.20 15.65
C ARG A 199 6.52 18.79 17.05
N ASP A 200 5.41 19.33 17.54
CA ASP A 200 5.36 20.07 18.81
C ASP A 200 5.12 19.13 20.01
N HIS A 201 4.86 17.83 19.77
CA HIS A 201 4.74 16.82 20.81
C HIS A 201 6.14 16.43 21.35
N PRO A 202 6.42 16.68 22.65
CA PRO A 202 7.72 16.35 23.24
C PRO A 202 8.03 14.84 23.19
N LEU A 203 9.30 14.49 23.00
CA LEU A 203 9.74 13.12 23.13
C LEU A 203 9.74 12.70 24.61
N PRO A 204 9.34 11.46 24.95
CA PRO A 204 9.51 10.94 26.30
C PRO A 204 10.98 10.97 26.74
N GLU A 205 11.24 11.27 28.02
CA GLU A 205 12.60 11.35 28.60
C GLU A 205 13.41 10.08 28.33
N GLN A 206 12.80 8.91 28.54
CA GLN A 206 13.43 7.61 28.26
C GLN A 206 13.88 7.48 26.80
N ARG A 207 13.12 8.02 25.82
CA ARG A 207 13.54 7.99 24.40
C ARG A 207 14.75 8.89 24.16
N ILE A 208 14.78 10.06 24.79
CA ILE A 208 15.90 11.01 24.71
C ILE A 208 17.17 10.37 25.31
N ASP A 209 17.07 9.80 26.50
CA ASP A 209 18.21 9.15 27.18
C ASP A 209 18.84 8.04 26.34
N HIS A 210 18.01 7.19 25.72
CA HIS A 210 18.49 6.09 24.89
C HIS A 210 19.11 6.57 23.57
N ARG A 211 18.54 7.62 22.95
CA ARG A 211 19.15 8.28 21.79
C ARG A 211 20.51 8.88 22.15
N ASP A 212 20.62 9.58 23.27
CA ASP A 212 21.83 10.27 23.70
C ASP A 212 22.93 9.27 24.14
N ALA A 213 22.53 8.15 24.75
CA ALA A 213 23.42 7.02 25.00
C ALA A 213 23.93 6.39 23.69
N PHE A 214 23.09 6.27 22.66
CA PHE A 214 23.52 5.78 21.35
C PHE A 214 24.48 6.76 20.67
N ILE A 215 24.21 8.07 20.70
CA ILE A 215 25.11 9.13 20.25
C ILE A 215 26.50 9.01 20.91
N THR A 216 26.53 8.74 22.22
CA THR A 216 27.78 8.53 22.96
C THR A 216 28.59 7.34 22.40
N VAL A 217 27.93 6.22 22.08
CA VAL A 217 28.55 5.06 21.43
C VAL A 217 29.11 5.44 20.06
N LEU A 218 28.34 6.17 19.25
CA LEU A 218 28.75 6.59 17.91
C LEU A 218 30.01 7.46 17.94
N HIS A 219 30.09 8.43 18.86
CA HIS A 219 31.29 9.24 19.04
C HIS A 219 32.49 8.40 19.49
N ALA A 220 32.31 7.49 20.45
CA ALA A 220 33.38 6.61 20.93
C ALA A 220 33.94 5.71 19.83
N GLU A 221 33.11 5.33 18.85
CA GLU A 221 33.49 4.54 17.68
C GLU A 221 33.98 5.38 16.48
N GLY A 222 33.99 6.71 16.58
CA GLY A 222 34.36 7.58 15.46
C GLY A 222 33.43 7.49 14.26
N ARG A 223 32.12 7.27 14.50
CA ARG A 223 31.09 7.24 13.45
C ARG A 223 30.68 8.67 13.10
N GLU A 224 30.44 8.95 11.82
CA GLU A 224 30.11 10.30 11.36
C GLU A 224 28.79 10.36 10.60
N ARG A 225 28.54 9.38 9.72
CA ARG A 225 27.38 9.36 8.82
C ARG A 225 26.27 8.51 9.42
N VAL A 226 25.14 9.11 9.75
CA VAL A 226 24.02 8.44 10.40
C VAL A 226 22.79 8.50 9.50
N LEU A 227 22.12 7.36 9.32
CA LEU A 227 20.80 7.30 8.71
C LEU A 227 19.72 7.22 9.79
N GLU A 228 18.69 8.06 9.70
CA GLU A 228 17.45 7.88 10.42
C GLU A 228 16.33 7.36 9.49
N VAL A 229 15.63 6.30 9.89
CA VAL A 229 14.51 5.71 9.14
C VAL A 229 13.20 5.93 9.89
N GLY A 230 12.25 6.61 9.23
CA GLY A 230 11.02 7.11 9.83
C GLY A 230 11.26 8.35 10.70
N THR A 231 11.92 9.34 10.11
CA THR A 231 12.33 10.59 10.78
C THR A 231 11.16 11.39 11.38
N GLY A 232 9.94 11.18 10.88
CA GLY A 232 8.76 11.98 11.21
C GLY A 232 9.06 13.47 11.03
N PRO A 233 8.57 14.34 11.92
CA PRO A 233 8.87 15.78 11.87
C PRO A 233 10.24 16.17 12.45
N GLY A 234 11.19 15.22 12.56
CA GLY A 234 12.61 15.53 12.82
C GLY A 234 13.04 15.63 14.28
N ARG A 235 12.24 15.11 15.22
CA ARG A 235 12.49 15.29 16.66
C ARG A 235 13.76 14.60 17.15
N ASP A 236 14.03 13.37 16.71
CA ASP A 236 15.29 12.68 17.04
C ASP A 236 16.44 13.15 16.14
N ALA A 237 16.15 13.40 14.86
CA ALA A 237 17.09 13.98 13.88
C ALA A 237 17.80 15.25 14.38
N ILE A 238 17.06 16.16 15.02
CA ILE A 238 17.63 17.38 15.61
C ILE A 238 18.71 17.02 16.63
N GLY A 239 18.50 16.00 17.47
CA GLY A 239 19.49 15.55 18.45
C GLY A 239 20.79 15.06 17.81
N PHE A 240 20.69 14.26 16.74
CA PHE A 240 21.88 13.79 16.01
C PHE A 240 22.61 14.93 15.29
N ARG A 241 21.87 15.85 14.66
CA ARG A 241 22.46 17.04 14.02
C ARG A 241 23.20 17.90 15.05
N ASP A 242 22.57 18.17 16.18
CA ASP A 242 23.13 19.04 17.22
C ASP A 242 24.35 18.38 17.92
N ALA A 243 24.43 17.05 17.90
CA ALA A 243 25.61 16.29 18.30
C ALA A 243 26.74 16.26 17.22
N GLY A 244 26.51 16.84 16.03
CA GLY A 244 27.52 17.01 14.99
C GLY A 244 27.63 15.88 13.97
N PHE A 245 26.65 14.96 13.89
CA PHE A 245 26.64 13.91 12.87
C PHE A 245 26.22 14.43 11.49
N GLN A 246 26.74 13.81 10.44
CA GLN A 246 26.24 13.95 9.07
C GLN A 246 24.97 13.11 8.92
N LEU A 247 23.85 13.64 9.40
CA LEU A 247 22.57 12.96 9.39
C LEU A 247 21.88 13.04 8.03
N ARG A 248 21.39 11.89 7.54
CA ARG A 248 20.38 11.79 6.50
C ARG A 248 19.14 11.11 7.06
N GLY A 249 17.95 11.58 6.71
CA GLY A 249 16.69 10.95 7.10
C GLY A 249 15.88 10.45 5.91
N VAL A 250 15.05 9.44 6.16
CA VAL A 250 13.92 9.10 5.29
C VAL A 250 12.63 9.01 6.10
N ASP A 251 11.53 9.45 5.50
CA ASP A 251 10.20 9.24 6.04
C ASP A 251 9.22 8.94 4.91
N LEU A 252 8.14 8.23 5.21
CA LEU A 252 7.12 7.89 4.22
C LEU A 252 6.23 9.11 3.91
N ALA A 253 5.99 9.98 4.90
CA ALA A 253 5.03 11.09 4.84
C ALA A 253 5.67 12.37 4.27
N PRO A 254 5.25 12.86 3.08
CA PRO A 254 5.77 14.08 2.47
C PRO A 254 5.71 15.33 3.36
N ALA A 255 4.65 15.51 4.17
CA ALA A 255 4.52 16.68 5.03
C ALA A 255 5.54 16.64 6.18
N SER A 256 5.82 15.46 6.75
CA SER A 256 6.88 15.28 7.75
C SER A 256 8.26 15.64 7.18
N VAL A 257 8.54 15.22 5.94
CA VAL A 257 9.76 15.60 5.22
C VAL A 257 9.83 17.11 5.00
N ALA A 258 8.73 17.76 4.63
CA ALA A 258 8.68 19.21 4.44
C ALA A 258 8.96 19.97 5.76
N VAL A 259 8.42 19.49 6.88
CA VAL A 259 8.72 20.03 8.22
C VAL A 259 10.21 19.90 8.54
N CYS A 260 10.81 18.74 8.30
CA CYS A 260 12.25 18.52 8.51
C CYS A 260 13.12 19.47 7.70
N ARG A 261 12.82 19.63 6.40
CA ARG A 261 13.56 20.52 5.51
C ARG A 261 13.50 21.98 5.94
N THR A 262 12.34 22.42 6.45
CA THR A 262 12.17 23.77 7.01
C THR A 262 13.06 23.98 8.25
N ALA A 263 13.30 22.91 9.02
CA ALA A 263 14.22 22.91 10.16
C ALA A 263 15.70 22.71 9.77
N GLY A 264 16.04 22.71 8.48
CA GLY A 264 17.41 22.53 7.97
C GLY A 264 17.92 21.10 8.04
N LEU A 265 17.04 20.10 8.18
CA LEU A 265 17.40 18.69 8.15
C LEU A 265 17.40 18.15 6.71
N ASP A 266 18.31 17.22 6.45
CA ASP A 266 18.42 16.55 5.15
C ASP A 266 17.60 15.26 5.14
N VAL A 267 16.34 15.37 4.75
CA VAL A 267 15.35 14.27 4.76
C VAL A 267 14.67 14.17 3.39
N GLN A 268 14.41 12.95 2.94
CA GLN A 268 13.66 12.67 1.71
C GLN A 268 12.55 11.63 1.90
N VAL A 269 11.58 11.65 1.00
CA VAL A 269 10.48 10.69 1.01
C VAL A 269 11.00 9.33 0.53
N ALA A 270 10.86 8.30 1.36
CA ALA A 270 11.15 6.92 0.97
C ALA A 270 10.52 5.91 1.94
N SER A 271 10.27 4.69 1.45
CA SER A 271 9.87 3.57 2.29
C SER A 271 11.09 2.95 2.99
N ALA A 272 10.89 2.43 4.20
CA ALA A 272 11.88 1.60 4.88
C ALA A 272 12.16 0.27 4.13
N LEU A 273 11.30 -0.11 3.18
CA LEU A 273 11.40 -1.32 2.38
C LEU A 273 12.23 -1.13 1.09
N GLU A 274 12.54 0.12 0.73
CA GLU A 274 13.36 0.46 -0.43
C GLU A 274 14.10 1.78 -0.15
N LEU A 275 15.27 1.66 0.46
CA LEU A 275 16.07 2.82 0.85
C LEU A 275 16.87 3.33 -0.35
N PRO A 276 16.73 4.62 -0.73
CA PRO A 276 17.33 5.21 -1.94
C PRO A 276 18.82 5.57 -1.76
N PHE A 277 19.59 4.65 -1.16
CA PHE A 277 21.01 4.81 -0.88
C PHE A 277 21.78 3.58 -1.33
N ALA A 278 23.04 3.79 -1.73
CA ALA A 278 23.94 2.69 -2.04
C ALA A 278 24.28 1.87 -0.79
N THR A 279 24.67 0.60 -0.99
CA THR A 279 25.20 -0.26 0.08
C THR A 279 26.37 0.41 0.80
N GLY A 280 26.41 0.36 2.13
CA GLY A 280 27.53 0.90 2.92
C GLY A 280 27.67 2.44 2.93
N SER A 281 26.59 3.16 2.64
CA SER A 281 26.57 4.64 2.61
C SER A 281 26.70 5.28 4.00
N PHE A 282 26.33 4.58 5.06
CA PHE A 282 26.27 5.13 6.43
C PHE A 282 27.09 4.31 7.42
N ASP A 283 27.59 4.96 8.46
CA ASP A 283 28.39 4.32 9.51
C ASP A 283 27.52 3.76 10.65
N ALA A 284 26.27 4.22 10.75
CA ALA A 284 25.26 3.77 11.70
C ALA A 284 23.84 4.08 11.21
N ALA A 285 22.84 3.42 11.80
CA ALA A 285 21.43 3.73 11.56
C ALA A 285 20.62 3.81 12.87
N TYR A 286 19.54 4.59 12.83
CA TYR A 286 18.59 4.79 13.93
C TYR A 286 17.16 4.71 13.38
N THR A 287 16.27 4.02 14.10
CA THR A 287 14.84 3.98 13.79
C THR A 287 14.06 3.88 15.08
N ALA A 288 13.11 4.80 15.32
CA ALA A 288 12.33 4.83 16.54
C ALA A 288 10.85 5.11 16.27
N SER A 289 10.01 4.13 16.60
CA SER A 289 8.57 4.10 16.32
C SER A 289 8.23 4.10 14.82
N THR A 290 9.02 3.40 14.02
CA THR A 290 8.80 3.20 12.56
C THR A 290 8.44 1.76 12.23
N LEU A 291 9.25 0.78 12.68
CA LEU A 291 9.10 -0.63 12.29
C LEU A 291 7.85 -1.32 12.88
N LEU A 292 7.16 -0.71 13.85
CA LEU A 292 5.82 -1.16 14.26
C LEU A 292 4.77 -0.92 13.19
N HIS A 293 5.03 -0.12 12.16
CA HIS A 293 4.13 0.08 11.02
C HIS A 293 4.42 -0.87 9.85
N VAL A 294 5.46 -1.69 9.95
CA VAL A 294 5.83 -2.68 8.94
C VAL A 294 5.22 -4.02 9.35
N ALA A 295 4.51 -4.69 8.45
CA ALA A 295 3.93 -6.02 8.72
C ALA A 295 5.02 -7.09 8.89
N ASP A 296 4.71 -8.19 9.58
CA ASP A 296 5.70 -9.25 9.85
C ASP A 296 6.27 -9.87 8.57
N ALA A 297 5.46 -9.98 7.51
CA ALA A 297 5.91 -10.45 6.20
C ALA A 297 6.95 -9.51 5.53
N ASP A 298 6.90 -8.21 5.86
CA ASP A 298 7.73 -7.17 5.26
C ASP A 298 8.95 -6.80 6.15
N LEU A 299 8.93 -7.18 7.44
CA LEU A 299 9.98 -6.84 8.39
C LEU A 299 11.39 -7.33 7.96
N PRO A 300 11.58 -8.57 7.43
CA PRO A 300 12.88 -9.01 6.95
C PRO A 300 13.44 -8.12 5.84
N THR A 301 12.58 -7.62 4.95
CA THR A 301 12.96 -6.68 3.89
C THR A 301 13.40 -5.35 4.47
N ALA A 302 12.62 -4.76 5.39
CA ALA A 302 12.99 -3.50 6.05
C ALA A 302 14.33 -3.59 6.79
N LEU A 303 14.53 -4.65 7.58
CA LEU A 303 15.79 -4.89 8.29
C LEU A 303 16.95 -5.13 7.33
N GLY A 304 16.71 -5.87 6.25
CA GLY A 304 17.68 -6.11 5.18
C GLY A 304 18.15 -4.81 4.52
N GLU A 305 17.22 -3.91 4.19
CA GLU A 305 17.54 -2.59 3.62
C GLU A 305 18.35 -1.72 4.59
N ILE A 306 17.94 -1.66 5.86
CA ILE A 306 18.66 -0.89 6.90
C ILE A 306 20.09 -1.42 7.05
N VAL A 307 20.28 -2.74 7.10
CA VAL A 307 21.62 -3.35 7.19
C VAL A 307 22.42 -3.14 5.91
N ARG A 308 21.79 -3.20 4.73
CA ARG A 308 22.45 -3.00 3.43
C ARG A 308 23.09 -1.62 3.34
N VAL A 309 22.38 -0.57 3.75
CA VAL A 309 22.86 0.81 3.57
C VAL A 309 23.91 1.23 4.60
N VAL A 310 24.10 0.47 5.68
CA VAL A 310 25.19 0.73 6.65
C VAL A 310 26.44 -0.10 6.34
N THR A 311 27.60 0.37 6.78
CA THR A 311 28.86 -0.39 6.66
C THR A 311 28.84 -1.65 7.53
N PRO A 312 29.59 -2.71 7.16
CA PRO A 312 29.76 -3.88 8.02
C PRO A 312 30.27 -3.50 9.43
N GLY A 313 29.71 -4.13 10.47
CA GLY A 313 30.02 -3.81 11.87
C GLY A 313 29.45 -2.47 12.37
N ALA A 314 28.60 -1.80 11.60
CA ALA A 314 27.86 -0.62 12.04
C ALA A 314 26.90 -0.95 13.20
N PRO A 315 26.75 -0.06 14.18
CA PRO A 315 25.69 -0.14 15.16
C PRO A 315 24.37 0.40 14.56
N VAL A 316 23.26 -0.28 14.86
CA VAL A 316 21.91 0.10 14.45
C VAL A 316 21.00 0.12 15.67
N ALA A 317 20.45 1.29 16.01
CA ALA A 317 19.49 1.44 17.10
C ALA A 317 18.06 1.28 16.59
N ILE A 318 17.28 0.43 17.26
CA ILE A 318 15.88 0.15 16.93
C ILE A 318 15.01 0.32 18.17
N GLY A 319 14.05 1.23 18.09
CA GLY A 319 13.01 1.47 19.09
C GLY A 319 11.61 1.28 18.51
N LEU A 320 10.73 0.55 19.19
CA LEU A 320 9.32 0.43 18.79
C LEU A 320 8.43 -0.02 19.95
N TRP A 321 7.13 0.20 19.82
CA TRP A 321 6.16 -0.38 20.77
C TRP A 321 5.92 -1.85 20.45
N GLY A 322 5.97 -2.67 21.49
CA GLY A 322 5.62 -4.09 21.47
C GLY A 322 4.57 -4.43 22.51
N ALA A 323 4.25 -5.71 22.61
CA ALA A 323 3.29 -6.23 23.57
C ALA A 323 3.71 -7.64 24.05
N PRO A 324 3.21 -8.14 25.19
CA PRO A 324 3.57 -9.47 25.70
C PRO A 324 3.30 -10.61 24.70
N GLN A 325 2.21 -10.49 23.93
CA GLN A 325 1.85 -11.41 22.86
C GLN A 325 1.76 -10.64 21.55
N SER A 326 2.39 -11.20 20.50
CA SER A 326 2.38 -10.57 19.18
C SER A 326 0.97 -10.49 18.61
N ARG A 327 0.61 -9.31 18.09
CA ARG A 327 -0.69 -9.06 17.48
C ARG A 327 -0.60 -7.88 16.53
N THR A 328 -1.61 -7.78 15.66
CA THR A 328 -1.79 -6.61 14.81
C THR A 328 -2.96 -5.79 15.31
N GLU A 329 -2.83 -4.48 15.25
CA GLU A 329 -3.87 -3.54 15.64
C GLU A 329 -3.96 -2.39 14.63
N HIS A 330 -5.11 -1.72 14.59
CA HIS A 330 -5.31 -0.52 13.80
C HIS A 330 -5.75 0.61 14.72
N TRP A 331 -4.92 1.63 14.90
CA TRP A 331 -5.20 2.75 15.80
C TRP A 331 -5.07 4.10 15.13
N GLY A 332 -5.67 5.10 15.77
CA GLY A 332 -5.92 6.35 15.08
C GLY A 332 -7.00 6.14 14.03
N GLY A 333 -7.44 7.22 13.43
CA GLY A 333 -8.66 7.25 12.64
C GLY A 333 -9.40 8.56 12.89
N GLY A 334 -10.24 8.97 11.95
CA GLY A 334 -11.03 10.18 12.11
C GLY A 334 -10.23 11.43 11.77
N HIS A 335 -9.85 12.23 12.78
CA HIS A 335 -9.35 13.60 12.57
C HIS A 335 -8.16 13.69 11.59
N TYR A 336 -7.22 12.74 11.69
CA TYR A 336 -6.04 12.69 10.81
C TYR A 336 -6.19 11.75 9.62
N GLY A 337 -7.34 11.11 9.41
CA GLY A 337 -7.57 10.20 8.29
C GLY A 337 -7.74 8.73 8.72
N PRO A 338 -7.26 7.75 7.92
CA PRO A 338 -7.47 6.32 8.18
C PRO A 338 -6.71 5.84 9.42
N ALA A 339 -7.11 4.69 9.95
CA ALA A 339 -6.38 4.07 11.05
C ALA A 339 -4.99 3.60 10.60
N ARG A 340 -3.98 3.82 11.43
CA ARG A 340 -2.62 3.34 11.21
C ARG A 340 -2.52 1.88 11.60
N PHE A 341 -1.83 1.11 10.78
CA PHE A 341 -1.47 -0.27 11.09
C PHE A 341 -0.36 -0.35 12.15
N PHE A 342 -0.48 -1.27 13.09
CA PHE A 342 0.53 -1.61 14.09
C PHE A 342 0.77 -3.13 14.13
N ALA A 343 2.01 -3.55 13.98
CA ALA A 343 2.50 -4.88 14.31
C ALA A 343 3.20 -4.82 15.67
N LEU A 344 2.45 -5.11 16.73
CA LEU A 344 2.94 -5.14 18.10
C LEU A 344 3.58 -6.49 18.36
N ARG A 345 4.90 -6.53 18.42
CA ARG A 345 5.65 -7.79 18.54
C ARG A 345 6.01 -8.08 19.98
N SER A 346 6.00 -9.36 20.34
CA SER A 346 6.67 -9.81 21.56
C SER A 346 8.18 -9.61 21.46
N ASP A 347 8.83 -9.57 22.61
CA ASP A 347 10.29 -9.44 22.66
C ASP A 347 11.00 -10.59 21.95
N GLU A 348 10.45 -11.81 22.06
CA GLU A 348 10.96 -13.00 21.39
C GLU A 348 10.89 -12.85 19.87
N VAL A 349 9.73 -12.47 19.33
CA VAL A 349 9.55 -12.29 17.88
C VAL A 349 10.45 -11.18 17.33
N LEU A 350 10.58 -10.05 18.04
CA LEU A 350 11.47 -8.98 17.62
C LEU A 350 12.94 -9.43 17.63
N ARG A 351 13.38 -10.10 18.71
CA ARG A 351 14.76 -10.61 18.82
C ARG A 351 15.08 -11.62 17.74
N ASP A 352 14.18 -12.56 17.46
CA ASP A 352 14.34 -13.57 16.42
C ASP A 352 14.44 -12.96 15.02
N ALA A 353 13.69 -11.88 14.77
CA ALA A 353 13.79 -11.16 13.51
C ALA A 353 15.14 -10.45 13.37
N VAL A 354 15.56 -9.65 14.35
CA VAL A 354 16.77 -8.81 14.22
C VAL A 354 18.07 -9.62 14.31
N THR A 355 18.09 -10.76 15.01
CA THR A 355 19.29 -11.61 15.13
C THR A 355 19.70 -12.27 13.82
N LYS A 356 18.81 -12.36 12.84
CA LYS A 356 19.14 -12.77 11.46
C LYS A 356 20.02 -11.75 10.74
N HIS A 357 20.05 -10.51 11.23
CA HIS A 357 20.71 -9.37 10.60
C HIS A 357 21.90 -8.85 11.41
N GLY A 358 22.27 -9.48 12.51
CA GLY A 358 23.38 -9.05 13.36
C GLY A 358 23.31 -9.59 14.78
N ARG A 359 24.23 -9.12 15.63
CA ARG A 359 24.27 -9.47 17.06
C ARG A 359 23.63 -8.35 17.88
N ILE A 360 22.65 -8.68 18.72
CA ILE A 360 22.11 -7.74 19.70
C ILE A 360 23.18 -7.47 20.78
N GLU A 361 23.58 -6.21 20.94
CA GLU A 361 24.51 -5.76 21.99
C GLU A 361 23.79 -5.24 23.23
N ARG A 362 22.60 -4.69 23.04
CA ARG A 362 21.75 -4.17 24.10
C ARG A 362 20.29 -4.42 23.75
N PHE A 363 19.48 -4.81 24.74
CA PHE A 363 18.02 -4.91 24.62
C PHE A 363 17.39 -4.54 25.95
N GLU A 364 16.55 -3.52 25.95
CA GLU A 364 15.86 -3.00 27.13
C GLU A 364 14.40 -2.71 26.80
N THR A 365 13.56 -2.75 27.83
CA THR A 365 12.13 -2.44 27.69
C THR A 365 11.66 -1.58 28.84
N TRP A 366 10.61 -0.79 28.58
CA TRP A 366 9.90 -0.04 29.63
C TRP A 366 8.40 0.02 29.34
N PRO A 367 7.54 -0.04 30.37
CA PRO A 367 6.09 -0.09 30.18
C PRO A 367 5.53 1.24 29.66
N ALA A 368 4.41 1.16 28.95
CA ALA A 368 3.60 2.33 28.64
C ALA A 368 3.04 2.99 29.91
N THR A 369 2.86 4.31 29.88
CA THR A 369 2.36 5.08 31.03
C THR A 369 0.85 5.25 31.03
N ASP A 370 0.15 4.75 30.00
CA ASP A 370 -1.29 4.91 29.77
C ASP A 370 -2.14 3.73 30.28
N GLY A 371 -1.52 2.78 31.00
CA GLY A 371 -2.19 1.62 31.58
C GLY A 371 -2.48 0.50 30.59
N THR A 372 -2.01 0.61 29.34
CA THR A 372 -2.03 -0.49 28.38
C THR A 372 -1.04 -1.60 28.78
N ASP A 373 -1.16 -2.78 28.17
CA ASP A 373 -0.20 -3.87 28.33
C ASP A 373 1.06 -3.68 27.46
N LEU A 374 1.18 -2.53 26.78
CA LEU A 374 2.27 -2.26 25.86
C LEU A 374 3.54 -1.90 26.62
N HIS A 375 4.67 -2.19 25.98
CA HIS A 375 5.97 -1.74 26.43
C HIS A 375 6.81 -1.31 25.23
N TYR A 376 7.64 -0.30 25.43
CA TYR A 376 8.60 0.11 24.44
C TYR A 376 9.76 -0.87 24.45
N GLN A 377 10.16 -1.34 23.29
CA GLN A 377 11.32 -2.19 23.04
C GLN A 377 12.42 -1.34 22.44
N TRP A 378 13.59 -1.36 23.06
CA TRP A 378 14.78 -0.68 22.58
C TRP A 378 15.94 -1.65 22.45
N LEU A 379 16.61 -1.65 21.31
CA LEU A 379 17.79 -2.47 21.09
C LEU A 379 18.86 -1.76 20.27
N VAL A 380 20.10 -2.20 20.48
CA VAL A 380 21.24 -1.86 19.62
C VAL A 380 21.75 -3.14 18.98
N LEU A 381 21.65 -3.22 17.66
CA LEU A 381 22.12 -4.31 16.83
C LEU A 381 23.49 -3.96 16.26
N ARG A 382 24.42 -4.92 16.27
CA ARG A 382 25.68 -4.84 15.54
C ARG A 382 25.58 -5.63 14.25
N THR A 383 25.72 -4.98 13.10
CA THR A 383 25.70 -5.67 11.81
C THR A 383 26.89 -6.61 11.63
N PRO A 384 26.77 -7.67 10.80
CA PRO A 384 27.88 -8.56 10.48
C PRO A 384 29.08 -7.78 9.92
N ARG A 385 30.29 -8.29 10.14
CA ARG A 385 31.52 -7.68 9.62
C ARG A 385 31.91 -8.19 8.22
N ASP A 386 31.34 -9.32 7.79
CA ASP A 386 31.58 -9.98 6.51
C ASP A 386 30.26 -10.51 5.93
#